data_AF-A0A945NFM8-F1
#
_entry.id   AF-A0A945NFM8-F1
#
_cell.length_a   1.000
_cell.length_b   1.000
_cell.length_c   1.000
_cell.angle_alpha   90.00
_cell.angle_beta   90.00
_cell.angle_gamma   90.00
#
_symmetry.space_group_name_H-M   'P 1'
#
loop_
_entity.id
_entity.type
_entity.pdbx_description
1 polymer ?
#
loop_
_entity_poly.entity_id
_entity_poly.type
_entity_poly.pdbx_seq_one_letter_code
_entity_poly.pdbx_strand_id
1 'polypeptide(L)'
;MSKHFNITFFIVLALGQLVAQTEFGSKLLKQNIKTKIDSLEYLDLINDTTKTSLLLSEDKKALPFSEKKPVIKKKKFQLTNVELNINTIPENVEVYLDGKLIGKTPISGAKILSGNHTFDIQKDGFAPILYDLNVNASKSVNLDFFLNPVYNIKFKTNEPGLIFELNDNHRWTEDMIKMQLEAGDHQLRVYRLGEIIDEQIIVADQPLTFQYYLKKGMVIKP
;
A
#
# COMPACT_ATOMS: atom_id res chain seq x y z
N MET A 1 3.21 17.03 -48.33
CA MET A 1 2.04 16.15 -48.21
C MET A 1 2.52 14.75 -47.89
N SER A 2 1.95 14.17 -46.82
CA SER A 2 2.06 12.80 -46.31
C SER A 2 3.45 12.16 -46.15
N LYS A 3 3.95 12.11 -44.92
CA LYS A 3 4.94 11.10 -44.49
C LYS A 3 4.16 9.94 -43.87
N HIS A 4 4.17 8.79 -44.53
CA HIS A 4 3.76 7.52 -43.93
C HIS A 4 4.81 7.10 -42.90
N PHE A 5 4.40 6.90 -41.66
CA PHE A 5 5.23 6.26 -40.63
C PHE A 5 4.69 4.86 -40.38
N ASN A 6 5.49 3.85 -40.74
CA ASN A 6 5.25 2.45 -40.41
C ASN A 6 5.41 2.25 -38.90
N ILE A 7 4.37 1.78 -38.22
CA ILE A 7 4.44 1.32 -36.83
C ILE A 7 4.23 -0.20 -36.85
N THR A 8 5.32 -0.89 -37.16
CA THR A 8 5.43 -2.34 -36.98
C THR A 8 6.80 -2.61 -36.37
N PHE A 9 6.93 -2.46 -35.05
CA PHE A 9 7.88 -3.15 -34.17
C PHE A 9 7.86 -2.45 -32.80
N PHE A 10 7.11 -2.97 -31.82
CA PHE A 10 7.37 -2.82 -30.36
C PHE A 10 6.36 -3.70 -29.57
N ILE A 11 6.25 -4.98 -29.92
CA ILE A 11 5.57 -5.98 -29.09
C ILE A 11 6.61 -7.04 -28.71
N VAL A 12 7.55 -6.70 -27.81
CA VAL A 12 8.31 -7.69 -27.03
C VAL A 12 8.72 -7.16 -25.64
N LEU A 13 8.82 -5.85 -25.37
CA LEU A 13 9.42 -5.38 -24.11
C LEU A 13 8.46 -5.12 -22.91
N ALA A 14 7.15 -5.35 -23.03
CA ALA A 14 6.19 -5.02 -21.96
C ALA A 14 5.85 -6.19 -21.01
N LEU A 15 6.24 -7.42 -21.33
CA LEU A 15 5.97 -8.58 -20.46
C LEU A 15 6.97 -8.70 -19.29
N GLY A 16 8.13 -8.05 -19.37
CA GLY A 16 9.14 -8.09 -18.32
C GLY A 16 8.85 -7.18 -17.13
N GLN A 17 8.13 -6.07 -17.32
CA GLN A 17 7.85 -5.11 -16.24
C GLN A 17 6.61 -5.46 -15.42
N LEU A 18 5.62 -6.16 -16.00
CA LEU A 18 4.40 -6.54 -15.28
C LEU A 18 4.67 -7.68 -14.25
N VAL A 19 5.59 -8.60 -14.56
CA VAL A 19 5.97 -9.70 -13.64
C VAL A 19 6.71 -9.15 -12.42
N ALA A 20 7.56 -8.13 -12.59
CA ALA A 20 8.35 -7.54 -11.51
C ALA A 20 7.49 -6.81 -10.45
N GLN A 21 6.40 -6.13 -10.85
CA GLN A 21 5.49 -5.49 -9.89
C GLN A 21 4.69 -6.51 -9.06
N THR A 22 4.25 -7.62 -9.68
CA THR A 22 3.58 -8.71 -8.95
C THR A 22 4.50 -9.48 -8.00
N GLU A 23 5.77 -9.68 -8.39
CA GLU A 23 6.77 -10.30 -7.51
C GLU A 23 7.18 -9.39 -6.35
N PHE A 24 7.30 -8.08 -6.57
CA PHE A 24 7.65 -7.13 -5.52
C PHE A 24 6.52 -6.97 -4.49
N GLY A 25 5.27 -6.83 -4.95
CA GLY A 25 4.10 -6.78 -4.07
C GLY A 25 3.92 -8.06 -3.24
N SER A 26 4.08 -9.23 -3.87
CA SER A 26 4.00 -10.52 -3.15
C SER A 26 5.18 -10.74 -2.18
N LYS A 27 6.37 -10.20 -2.47
CA LYS A 27 7.53 -10.25 -1.59
C LYS A 27 7.36 -9.33 -0.37
N LEU A 28 6.82 -8.13 -0.55
CA LEU A 28 6.47 -7.21 0.55
C LEU A 28 5.36 -7.79 1.44
N LEU A 29 4.33 -8.41 0.85
CA LEU A 29 3.26 -9.06 1.61
C LEU A 29 3.80 -10.24 2.43
N LYS A 30 4.65 -11.08 1.84
CA LYS A 30 5.30 -12.22 2.54
C LYS A 30 6.22 -11.74 3.66
N GLN A 31 6.94 -10.63 3.46
CA GLN A 31 7.81 -10.05 4.48
C GLN A 31 7.01 -9.53 5.68
N ASN A 32 5.90 -8.81 5.43
CA ASN A 32 5.00 -8.32 6.49
C ASN A 32 4.29 -9.46 7.25
N ILE A 33 3.91 -10.54 6.57
CA ILE A 33 3.31 -11.70 7.23
C ILE A 33 4.36 -12.42 8.09
N LYS A 34 5.60 -12.56 7.61
CA LYS A 34 6.67 -13.20 8.37
C LYS A 34 7.05 -12.42 9.63
N THR A 35 7.21 -11.10 9.55
CA THR A 35 7.44 -10.26 10.75
C THR A 35 6.26 -10.31 11.73
N LYS A 36 5.02 -10.42 11.24
CA LYS A 36 3.84 -10.59 12.09
C LYS A 36 3.78 -11.96 12.77
N ILE A 37 4.23 -13.04 12.12
CA ILE A 37 4.32 -14.38 12.72
C ILE A 37 5.46 -14.45 13.75
N ASP A 38 6.64 -13.93 13.41
CA ASP A 38 7.82 -13.94 14.30
C ASP A 38 7.58 -13.11 15.59
N SER A 39 6.70 -12.09 15.51
CA SER A 39 6.27 -11.30 16.67
C SER A 39 5.17 -11.96 17.51
N LEU A 40 4.37 -12.85 16.93
CA LEU A 40 3.36 -13.63 17.66
C LEU A 40 3.97 -14.83 18.39
N GLU A 41 5.00 -15.48 17.84
CA GLU A 41 5.75 -16.54 18.56
C GLU A 41 6.45 -16.01 19.83
N TYR A 42 6.72 -14.70 19.93
CA TYR A 42 7.30 -14.09 21.12
C TYR A 42 6.29 -13.84 22.26
N LEU A 43 4.99 -13.80 21.96
CA LEU A 43 3.93 -13.52 22.94
C LEU A 43 3.44 -14.80 23.65
N ASP A 44 3.60 -15.97 23.04
CA ASP A 44 3.22 -17.25 23.65
C ASP A 44 4.21 -17.73 24.73
N LEU A 45 5.44 -17.20 24.76
CA LEU A 45 6.44 -17.54 25.77
C LEU A 45 6.23 -16.82 27.13
N ILE A 46 5.32 -15.83 27.19
CA ILE A 46 5.11 -15.00 28.38
C ILE A 46 3.91 -15.51 29.23
N ASN A 47 2.98 -16.26 28.63
CA ASN A 47 1.74 -16.67 29.30
C ASN A 47 1.81 -18.01 30.08
N ASP A 48 2.95 -18.72 30.07
CA ASP A 48 3.09 -20.02 30.77
C ASP A 48 3.69 -19.92 32.19
N THR A 49 4.08 -18.71 32.63
CA THR A 49 4.69 -18.53 33.97
C THR A 49 3.71 -18.16 35.08
N THR A 50 2.41 -18.00 34.79
CA THR A 50 1.41 -17.57 35.78
C THR A 50 0.43 -18.68 36.21
N LYS A 51 0.58 -19.93 35.75
CA LYS A 51 -0.42 -20.99 36.01
C LYS A 51 0.07 -22.21 36.80
N THR A 52 1.14 -22.08 37.58
CA THR A 52 1.60 -23.18 38.45
C THR A 52 1.88 -22.66 39.86
N SER A 53 0.81 -22.25 40.54
CA SER A 53 0.76 -22.26 42.00
C SER A 53 -0.52 -22.98 42.40
N LEU A 54 -0.43 -23.86 43.40
CA LEU A 54 -1.45 -24.77 43.95
C LEU A 54 -1.43 -26.18 43.34
N LEU A 55 -0.60 -27.06 43.92
CA LEU A 55 -1.03 -28.27 44.64
C LEU A 55 0.19 -28.83 45.41
N LEU A 56 0.04 -28.95 46.73
CA LEU A 56 0.99 -29.62 47.61
C LEU A 56 0.88 -31.14 47.43
N SER A 57 2.02 -31.83 47.33
CA SER A 57 2.24 -33.06 48.10
C SER A 57 3.73 -33.33 48.26
N GLU A 58 4.07 -33.74 49.48
CA GLU A 58 5.38 -33.94 50.05
C GLU A 58 6.22 -34.99 49.30
N ASP A 59 7.51 -34.72 49.10
CA ASP A 59 8.54 -35.68 49.51
C ASP A 59 9.95 -35.04 49.54
N LYS A 60 10.66 -35.33 50.63
CA LYS A 60 11.92 -34.70 51.01
C LYS A 60 13.10 -35.44 50.38
N LYS A 61 13.89 -34.75 49.54
CA LYS A 61 15.36 -34.89 49.46
C LYS A 61 15.97 -33.75 48.64
N ALA A 62 16.44 -32.72 49.35
CA ALA A 62 17.14 -31.59 48.76
C ALA A 62 18.62 -31.96 48.51
N LEU A 63 19.03 -32.01 47.24
CA LEU A 63 20.39 -31.75 46.80
C LEU A 63 20.50 -30.23 46.58
N PRO A 64 21.53 -29.52 47.07
CA PRO A 64 21.63 -28.08 46.88
C PRO A 64 22.11 -27.78 45.45
N PHE A 65 21.17 -27.78 44.48
CA PHE A 65 21.41 -27.16 43.20
C PHE A 65 21.13 -25.67 43.34
N SER A 66 22.19 -24.87 43.45
CA SER A 66 22.11 -23.41 43.33
C SER A 66 21.68 -23.08 41.90
N GLU A 67 20.37 -22.93 41.69
CA GLU A 67 19.84 -22.30 40.49
C GLU A 67 20.30 -20.85 40.43
N LYS A 68 21.42 -20.60 39.74
CA LYS A 68 21.71 -19.27 39.25
C LYS A 68 20.65 -18.96 38.20
N LYS A 69 19.58 -18.26 38.61
CA LYS A 69 18.57 -17.72 37.70
C LYS A 69 19.30 -17.05 36.52
N PRO A 70 18.98 -17.38 35.26
CA PRO A 70 19.57 -16.67 34.14
C PRO A 70 19.12 -15.22 34.25
N VAL A 71 20.08 -14.33 34.51
CA VAL A 71 19.85 -12.89 34.43
C VAL A 71 19.69 -12.59 32.94
N ILE A 72 18.45 -12.64 32.45
CA ILE A 72 18.10 -12.07 31.15
C ILE A 72 18.34 -10.57 31.30
N LYS A 73 19.53 -10.11 30.91
CA LYS A 73 19.83 -8.69 30.77
C LYS A 73 18.91 -8.16 29.69
N LYS A 74 17.76 -7.59 30.07
CA LYS A 74 16.89 -6.86 29.14
C LYS A 74 17.80 -5.86 28.41
N LYS A 75 17.99 -6.06 27.11
CA LYS A 75 18.75 -5.12 26.27
C LYS A 75 18.01 -3.80 26.36
N LYS A 76 18.58 -2.84 27.09
CA LYS A 76 18.00 -1.51 27.27
C LYS A 76 18.00 -0.83 25.89
N PHE A 77 16.85 -0.80 25.23
CA PHE A 77 16.71 -0.08 23.97
C PHE A 77 16.88 1.41 24.28
N GLN A 78 18.00 1.99 23.82
CA GLN A 78 18.26 3.40 24.06
C GLN A 78 17.52 4.19 22.98
N LEU A 79 16.51 4.94 23.41
CA LEU A 79 15.88 5.95 22.57
C LEU A 79 16.91 7.06 22.35
N THR A 80 17.27 7.29 21.09
CA THR A 80 18.22 8.31 20.68
C THR A 80 17.54 9.29 19.74
N ASN A 81 17.86 10.57 19.84
CA ASN A 81 17.41 11.54 18.86
C ASN A 81 18.09 11.30 17.52
N VAL A 82 17.30 11.17 16.46
CA VAL A 82 17.70 11.02 15.07
C VAL A 82 17.21 12.24 14.30
N GLU A 83 18.04 12.76 13.42
CA GLU A 83 17.65 13.84 12.51
C GLU A 83 16.82 13.32 11.33
N LEU A 84 15.71 13.97 11.04
CA LEU A 84 14.77 13.59 9.98
C LEU A 84 14.75 14.68 8.92
N ASN A 85 14.98 14.27 7.67
CA ASN A 85 14.78 15.08 6.48
C ASN A 85 13.75 14.38 5.57
N ILE A 86 12.76 15.12 5.08
CA ILE A 86 11.73 14.60 4.19
C ILE A 86 11.54 15.54 3.01
N ASN A 87 11.64 14.99 1.79
CA ASN A 87 11.26 15.68 0.57
C ASN A 87 10.10 14.95 -0.11
N THR A 88 9.34 15.70 -0.91
CA THR A 88 8.26 15.14 -1.71
C THR A 88 8.22 15.75 -3.10
N ILE A 89 7.73 14.99 -4.07
CA ILE A 89 7.27 15.51 -5.35
C ILE A 89 5.76 15.20 -5.46
N PRO A 90 4.89 16.22 -5.54
CA PRO A 90 5.19 17.66 -5.54
C PRO A 90 5.66 18.17 -4.16
N GLU A 91 6.18 19.40 -4.11
CA GLU A 91 6.53 20.08 -2.86
C GLU A 91 5.28 20.58 -2.09
N ASN A 92 5.49 21.07 -0.86
CA ASN A 92 4.45 21.64 0.01
C ASN A 92 3.33 20.62 0.33
N VAL A 93 3.73 19.44 0.79
CA VAL A 93 2.87 18.32 1.21
C VAL A 93 2.84 18.25 2.73
N GLU A 94 1.67 18.03 3.33
CA GLU A 94 1.53 17.89 4.77
C GLU A 94 2.07 16.54 5.24
N VAL A 95 2.88 16.55 6.30
CA VAL A 95 3.45 15.34 6.90
C VAL A 95 3.04 15.25 8.35
N TYR A 96 2.42 14.12 8.69
CA TYR A 96 2.05 13.73 10.03
C TYR A 96 2.99 12.59 10.47
N LEU A 97 3.48 12.67 11.70
CA LEU A 97 4.27 11.65 12.36
C LEU A 97 3.51 11.18 13.59
N ASP A 98 3.20 9.89 13.64
CA ASP A 98 2.45 9.25 14.72
C ASP A 98 1.12 9.99 15.03
N GLY A 99 0.44 10.41 13.96
CA GLY A 99 -0.82 11.16 14.03
C GLY A 99 -0.69 12.65 14.34
N LYS A 100 0.53 13.19 14.51
CA LYS A 100 0.77 14.62 14.76
C LYS A 100 1.37 15.31 13.54
N LEU A 101 0.77 16.41 13.09
CA LEU A 101 1.34 17.26 12.04
C LEU A 101 2.72 17.78 12.47
N ILE A 102 3.75 17.47 11.68
CA ILE A 102 5.12 17.95 11.89
C ILE A 102 5.51 19.10 10.95
N GLY A 103 4.75 19.33 9.88
CA GLY A 103 4.95 20.45 8.97
C GLY A 103 4.58 20.13 7.53
N LYS A 104 5.06 20.97 6.61
CA LYS A 104 4.97 20.74 5.16
C LYS A 104 6.36 20.53 4.57
N THR A 105 6.47 19.69 3.56
CA THR A 105 7.73 19.41 2.87
C THR A 105 8.23 20.60 2.03
N PRO A 106 9.55 20.80 1.91
CA PRO A 106 10.62 20.00 2.53
C PRO A 106 10.73 20.21 4.05
N ILE A 107 10.93 19.12 4.79
CA ILE A 107 11.23 19.13 6.22
C ILE A 107 12.72 18.83 6.37
N SER A 108 13.44 19.67 7.09
CA SER A 108 14.89 19.48 7.32
C SER A 108 15.24 19.64 8.80
N GLY A 109 16.07 18.74 9.31
CA GLY A 109 16.62 18.84 10.66
C GLY A 109 15.65 18.52 11.79
N ALA A 110 14.46 17.97 11.50
CA ALA A 110 13.50 17.59 12.53
C ALA A 110 14.10 16.51 13.44
N LYS A 111 13.77 16.51 14.74
CA LYS A 111 14.29 15.50 15.68
C LYS A 111 13.19 14.50 16.01
N ILE A 112 13.46 13.24 15.72
CA ILE A 112 12.59 12.10 16.05
C ILE A 112 13.33 11.11 16.93
N LEU A 113 12.62 10.21 17.60
CA LEU A 113 13.24 9.18 18.41
C LEU A 113 13.61 7.98 17.53
N SER A 114 14.57 7.17 17.97
CA SER A 114 14.71 5.81 17.44
C SER A 114 13.52 4.96 17.88
N GLY A 115 13.07 4.05 17.02
CA GLY A 115 11.88 3.24 17.24
C GLY A 115 10.93 3.25 16.05
N ASN A 116 9.74 2.68 16.24
CA ASN A 116 8.73 2.61 15.20
C ASN A 116 7.98 3.94 15.08
N HIS A 117 7.82 4.39 13.85
CA HIS A 117 7.09 5.58 13.48
C HIS A 117 6.18 5.30 12.29
N THR A 118 5.00 5.92 12.30
CA THR A 118 4.08 5.93 11.16
C THR A 118 4.02 7.34 10.58
N PHE A 119 4.33 7.45 9.30
CA PHE A 119 4.22 8.68 8.53
C PHE A 119 2.92 8.66 7.74
N ASP A 120 2.17 9.75 7.79
CA ASP A 120 0.99 9.99 6.97
C ASP A 120 1.21 11.29 6.18
N ILE A 121 1.23 11.16 4.86
CA ILE A 121 1.70 12.18 3.93
C ILE A 121 0.55 12.53 2.99
N GLN A 122 0.06 13.77 3.10
CA GLN A 122 -1.21 14.18 2.50
C GLN A 122 -1.08 15.48 1.72
N LYS A 123 -1.74 15.53 0.57
CA LYS A 123 -1.92 16.75 -0.22
C LYS A 123 -3.20 16.65 -1.02
N ASP A 124 -3.98 17.73 -1.04
CA ASP A 124 -5.21 17.80 -1.84
C ASP A 124 -4.94 17.51 -3.32
N GLY A 125 -5.76 16.62 -3.90
CA GLY A 125 -5.63 16.19 -5.29
C GLY A 125 -4.57 15.12 -5.53
N PHE A 126 -4.05 14.49 -4.48
CA PHE A 126 -3.10 13.38 -4.55
C PHE A 126 -3.52 12.22 -3.65
N ALA A 127 -3.06 11.02 -3.99
CA ALA A 127 -3.24 9.82 -3.18
C ALA A 127 -2.38 9.94 -1.90
N PRO A 128 -2.95 9.66 -0.72
CA PRO A 128 -2.20 9.71 0.53
C PRO A 128 -1.20 8.57 0.62
N ILE A 129 -0.06 8.81 1.27
CA ILE A 129 0.95 7.78 1.55
C ILE A 129 1.00 7.51 3.05
N LEU A 130 0.72 6.27 3.43
CA LEU A 130 1.00 5.73 4.78
C LEU A 130 2.29 4.93 4.73
N TYR A 131 3.26 5.29 5.56
CA TYR A 131 4.59 4.68 5.56
C TYR A 131 5.06 4.37 6.98
N ASP A 132 5.25 3.08 7.28
CA ASP A 132 5.79 2.63 8.56
C ASP A 132 7.30 2.45 8.48
N LEU A 133 8.02 3.00 9.47
CA LEU A 133 9.48 2.94 9.53
C LEU A 133 9.95 2.63 10.95
N ASN A 134 10.85 1.65 11.08
CA ASN A 134 11.64 1.47 12.29
C ASN A 134 12.95 2.26 12.16
N VAL A 135 13.02 3.37 12.88
CA VAL A 135 14.17 4.28 12.93
C VAL A 135 15.23 3.70 13.85
N ASN A 136 16.35 3.29 13.27
CA ASN A 136 17.52 2.85 14.04
C ASN A 136 18.19 4.04 14.75
N ALA A 137 18.95 3.75 15.80
CA ALA A 137 19.78 4.76 16.47
C ALA A 137 20.93 5.21 15.53
N SER A 138 20.67 6.22 14.70
CA SER A 138 21.61 6.82 13.75
C SER A 138 21.70 8.33 13.95
N LYS A 139 22.59 9.00 13.21
CA LYS A 139 22.65 10.46 13.20
C LYS A 139 21.45 11.06 12.47
N SER A 140 21.06 10.48 11.34
CA SER A 140 19.99 10.98 10.49
C SER A 140 19.28 9.89 9.68
N VAL A 141 18.09 10.23 9.19
CA VAL A 141 17.28 9.53 8.21
C VAL A 141 16.77 10.53 7.17
N ASN A 142 16.83 10.15 5.89
CA ASN A 142 16.35 10.96 4.77
C ASN A 142 15.29 10.14 4.02
N LEU A 143 14.13 10.73 3.79
CA LEU A 143 13.01 10.08 3.11
C LEU A 143 12.56 10.95 1.93
N ASP A 144 12.40 10.33 0.77
CA ASP A 144 11.88 10.99 -0.43
C ASP A 144 10.61 10.26 -0.87
N PHE A 145 9.53 11.00 -1.10
CA PHE A 145 8.25 10.44 -1.54
C PHE A 145 7.75 11.08 -2.83
N PHE A 146 7.02 10.30 -3.62
CA PHE A 146 6.36 10.75 -4.84
C PHE A 146 4.88 10.48 -4.70
N LEU A 147 4.07 11.53 -4.66
CA LEU A 147 2.62 11.38 -4.52
C LEU A 147 1.99 11.21 -5.90
N ASN A 148 1.03 10.29 -5.99
CA ASN A 148 0.31 10.05 -7.22
C ASN A 148 -0.87 11.04 -7.34
N PRO A 149 -1.03 11.80 -8.43
CA PRO A 149 -2.19 12.67 -8.60
C PRO A 149 -3.51 11.90 -8.59
N VAL A 150 -4.59 12.57 -8.25
CA VAL A 150 -5.96 12.05 -8.32
C VAL A 150 -6.78 12.95 -9.24
N TYR A 151 -7.36 12.37 -10.28
CA TYR A 151 -8.12 13.08 -11.30
C TYR A 151 -9.62 12.83 -11.14
N ASN A 152 -10.40 13.90 -11.37
CA ASN A 152 -11.85 13.80 -11.46
C ASN A 152 -12.23 13.25 -12.84
N ILE A 153 -12.83 12.08 -12.86
CA ILE A 153 -13.29 11.39 -14.07
C ILE A 153 -14.82 11.42 -14.10
N LYS A 154 -15.37 11.89 -15.22
CA LYS A 154 -16.81 11.82 -15.47
C LYS A 154 -17.09 10.65 -16.41
N PHE A 155 -17.76 9.63 -15.92
CA PHE A 155 -18.21 8.53 -16.76
C PHE A 155 -19.58 8.85 -17.36
N LYS A 156 -19.79 8.46 -18.62
CA LYS A 156 -21.07 8.56 -19.31
C LYS A 156 -21.32 7.36 -20.21
N THR A 157 -22.57 6.96 -20.35
CA THR A 157 -23.02 6.03 -21.40
C THR A 157 -24.42 6.39 -21.88
N ASN A 158 -24.78 5.89 -23.06
CA ASN A 158 -26.16 5.87 -23.57
C ASN A 158 -26.66 4.42 -23.76
N GLU A 159 -25.94 3.44 -23.21
CA GLU A 159 -26.24 2.00 -23.35
C GLU A 159 -27.04 1.52 -22.14
N PRO A 160 -28.36 1.35 -22.26
CA PRO A 160 -29.19 0.97 -21.12
C PRO A 160 -28.94 -0.47 -20.69
N GLY A 161 -29.13 -0.73 -19.38
CA GLY A 161 -29.12 -2.08 -18.81
C GLY A 161 -27.74 -2.73 -18.73
N LEU A 162 -26.67 -1.94 -18.80
CA LEU A 162 -25.32 -2.39 -18.53
C LEU A 162 -24.97 -2.20 -17.05
N ILE A 163 -24.13 -3.09 -16.54
CA ILE A 163 -23.48 -2.93 -15.23
C ILE A 163 -22.00 -2.69 -15.50
N PHE A 164 -21.44 -1.67 -14.89
CA PHE A 164 -20.03 -1.34 -14.99
C PHE A 164 -19.33 -1.74 -13.70
N GLU A 165 -18.10 -2.23 -13.80
CA GLU A 165 -17.20 -2.51 -12.68
C GLU A 165 -15.85 -1.87 -12.98
N LEU A 166 -15.32 -1.08 -12.03
CA LEU A 166 -13.99 -0.52 -12.10
C LEU A 166 -13.10 -1.16 -11.03
N ASN A 167 -11.89 -1.58 -11.44
CA ASN A 167 -10.84 -2.14 -10.59
C ASN A 167 -11.33 -3.21 -9.59
N ASP A 168 -12.22 -4.10 -10.05
CA ASP A 168 -12.77 -5.23 -9.26
C ASP A 168 -13.58 -4.87 -8.02
N ASN A 169 -13.81 -3.58 -7.72
CA ASN A 169 -14.40 -3.17 -6.44
C ASN A 169 -15.52 -2.12 -6.54
N HIS A 170 -15.61 -1.38 -7.65
CA HIS A 170 -16.58 -0.29 -7.80
C HIS A 170 -17.58 -0.61 -8.90
N ARG A 171 -18.81 -1.00 -8.53
CA ARG A 171 -19.88 -1.33 -9.47
C ARG A 171 -20.97 -0.27 -9.52
N TRP A 172 -21.47 0.03 -10.71
CA TRP A 172 -22.58 0.98 -10.91
C TRP A 172 -23.41 0.65 -12.16
N THR A 173 -24.57 1.30 -12.29
CA THR A 173 -25.52 1.12 -13.42
C THR A 173 -25.98 2.44 -14.03
N GLU A 174 -25.67 3.56 -13.39
CA GLU A 174 -26.10 4.88 -13.78
C GLU A 174 -25.41 5.34 -15.07
N ASP A 175 -26.18 5.95 -15.96
CA ASP A 175 -25.70 6.47 -17.25
C ASP A 175 -24.68 7.61 -17.11
N MET A 176 -24.60 8.25 -15.93
CA MET A 176 -23.60 9.26 -15.62
C MET A 176 -23.18 9.18 -14.14
N ILE A 177 -21.87 9.05 -13.91
CA ILE A 177 -21.28 9.21 -12.58
C ILE A 177 -20.03 10.10 -12.63
N LYS A 178 -19.63 10.61 -11.48
CA LYS A 178 -18.33 11.26 -11.28
C LYS A 178 -17.58 10.45 -10.25
N MET A 179 -16.29 10.24 -10.49
CA MET A 179 -15.40 9.52 -9.60
C MET A 179 -14.03 10.20 -9.57
N GLN A 180 -13.23 9.84 -8.57
CA GLN A 180 -11.84 10.24 -8.45
C GLN A 180 -10.97 9.02 -8.67
N LEU A 181 -10.07 9.10 -9.65
CA LEU A 181 -9.13 8.02 -9.98
C LEU A 181 -7.71 8.52 -9.76
N GLU A 182 -6.90 7.71 -9.08
CA GLU A 182 -5.45 7.92 -9.04
C GLU A 182 -4.87 7.91 -10.45
N ALA A 183 -3.73 8.55 -10.66
CA ALA A 183 -3.15 8.56 -11.99
C ALA A 183 -2.68 7.15 -12.37
N GLY A 184 -3.02 6.71 -13.59
CA GLY A 184 -2.67 5.39 -14.11
C GLY A 184 -3.79 4.71 -14.87
N ASP A 185 -3.62 3.41 -15.07
CA ASP A 185 -4.52 2.57 -15.83
C ASP A 185 -5.56 1.92 -14.91
N HIS A 186 -6.84 2.03 -15.27
CA HIS A 186 -7.95 1.45 -14.53
C HIS A 186 -8.78 0.52 -15.40
N GLN A 187 -8.99 -0.71 -14.94
CA GLN A 187 -9.77 -1.70 -15.67
C GLN A 187 -11.26 -1.46 -15.49
N LEU A 188 -11.96 -1.26 -16.60
CA LEU A 188 -13.41 -1.22 -16.69
C LEU A 188 -13.90 -2.55 -17.26
N ARG A 189 -14.72 -3.28 -16.52
CA ARG A 189 -15.50 -4.41 -17.03
C ARG A 189 -16.96 -4.01 -17.18
N VAL A 190 -17.58 -4.52 -18.23
CA VAL A 190 -18.97 -4.22 -18.56
C VAL A 190 -19.74 -5.52 -18.65
N TYR A 191 -20.83 -5.59 -17.89
CA TYR A 191 -21.66 -6.77 -17.80
C TYR A 191 -23.03 -6.53 -18.42
N ARG A 192 -23.58 -7.60 -18.99
CA ARG A 192 -24.98 -7.70 -19.38
C ARG A 192 -25.46 -9.11 -19.03
N LEU A 193 -26.59 -9.20 -18.33
CA LEU A 193 -27.16 -10.47 -17.88
C LEU A 193 -26.17 -11.35 -17.07
N GLY A 194 -25.25 -10.72 -16.34
CA GLY A 194 -24.25 -11.42 -15.51
C GLY A 194 -22.97 -11.84 -16.24
N GLU A 195 -22.90 -11.68 -17.56
CA GLU A 195 -21.71 -12.02 -18.35
C GLU A 195 -20.90 -10.76 -18.68
N ILE A 196 -19.57 -10.87 -18.69
CA ILE A 196 -18.69 -9.80 -19.18
C ILE A 196 -18.83 -9.73 -20.70
N ILE A 197 -19.29 -8.59 -21.20
CA ILE A 197 -19.49 -8.35 -22.63
C ILE A 197 -18.45 -7.40 -23.23
N ASP A 198 -17.70 -6.67 -22.40
CA ASP A 198 -16.64 -5.77 -22.82
C ASP A 198 -15.67 -5.51 -21.67
N GLU A 199 -14.41 -5.25 -22.01
CA GLU A 199 -13.36 -4.82 -21.08
C GLU A 199 -12.56 -3.68 -21.72
N GLN A 200 -12.34 -2.61 -20.97
CA GLN A 200 -11.59 -1.44 -21.44
C GLN A 200 -10.65 -0.95 -20.34
N ILE A 201 -9.64 -0.17 -20.73
CA ILE A 201 -8.77 0.56 -19.82
C ILE A 201 -9.12 2.04 -19.88
N ILE A 202 -9.39 2.62 -18.72
CA ILE A 202 -9.48 4.06 -18.53
C ILE A 202 -8.10 4.53 -18.07
N VAL A 203 -7.43 5.32 -18.91
CA VAL A 203 -6.16 5.97 -18.55
C VAL A 203 -6.49 7.29 -17.86
N ALA A 204 -6.19 7.39 -16.57
CA ALA A 204 -6.34 8.60 -15.79
C ALA A 204 -5.01 9.34 -15.75
N ASP A 205 -4.73 10.16 -16.77
CA ASP A 205 -3.56 11.05 -16.81
C ASP A 205 -3.93 12.54 -16.68
N GLN A 206 -5.23 12.83 -16.75
CA GLN A 206 -5.82 14.15 -16.58
C GLN A 206 -7.32 14.03 -16.25
N PRO A 207 -7.98 15.10 -15.76
CA PRO A 207 -9.43 15.13 -15.66
C PRO A 207 -10.09 14.95 -17.03
N LEU A 208 -11.01 13.99 -17.18
CA LEU A 208 -11.65 13.71 -18.46
C LEU A 208 -13.11 13.28 -18.31
N THR A 209 -13.86 13.38 -19.40
CA THR A 209 -15.16 12.68 -19.54
C THR A 209 -14.95 11.42 -20.37
N PHE A 210 -15.08 10.26 -19.73
CA PHE A 210 -15.04 8.97 -20.39
C PHE A 210 -16.44 8.64 -20.90
N GLN A 211 -16.61 8.67 -22.22
CA GLN A 211 -17.85 8.30 -22.87
C GLN A 211 -17.77 6.85 -23.34
N TYR A 212 -18.47 5.97 -22.66
CA TYR A 212 -18.57 4.56 -23.03
C TYR A 212 -19.56 4.36 -24.18
N TYR A 213 -19.14 3.55 -25.14
CA TYR A 213 -19.95 2.99 -26.21
C TYR A 213 -19.67 1.50 -26.31
N LEU A 214 -20.73 0.69 -26.37
CA LEU A 214 -20.57 -0.74 -26.56
C LEU A 214 -20.07 -1.01 -27.99
N LYS A 215 -18.91 -1.65 -28.11
CA LYS A 215 -18.39 -2.11 -29.40
C LYS A 215 -19.27 -3.26 -29.91
N LYS A 216 -20.27 -2.94 -30.73
CA LYS A 216 -21.06 -3.98 -31.42
C LYS A 216 -20.15 -4.65 -32.45
N GLY A 217 -19.86 -5.93 -32.27
CA GLY A 217 -19.13 -6.71 -33.28
C GLY A 217 -19.81 -6.59 -34.63
N MET A 218 -19.04 -6.36 -35.69
CA MET A 218 -19.57 -6.45 -37.06
C MET A 218 -20.03 -7.88 -37.29
N VAL A 219 -21.34 -8.09 -37.48
CA VAL A 219 -21.84 -9.31 -38.11
C VAL A 219 -21.42 -9.24 -39.57
N ILE A 220 -20.33 -9.90 -39.93
CA ILE A 220 -20.04 -10.18 -41.34
C ILE A 220 -21.13 -11.16 -41.78
N LYS A 221 -22.16 -10.67 -42.49
CA LYS A 221 -23.15 -11.56 -43.11
C LYS A 221 -22.40 -12.43 -44.13
N PRO A 222 -22.67 -13.75 -44.16
CA PRO A 222 -22.06 -14.66 -45.12
C PRO A 222 -22.41 -14.30 -46.56
#